data_AF-A0A2E6T0T0-F1
#
_entry.id   AF-A0A2E6T0T0-F1
#
_cell.length_a   1.000
_cell.length_b   1.000
_cell.length_c   1.000
_cell.angle_alpha   90.00
_cell.angle_beta   90.00
_cell.angle_gamma   90.00
#
_symmetry.space_group_name_H-M   'P 1'
#
loop_
_entity.id
_entity.type
_entity.pdbx_description
1 polymer ?
#
loop_
_entity_poly.entity_id
_entity_poly.type
_entity_poly.pdbx_seq_one_letter_code
_entity_poly.pdbx_strand_id
1 'polypeptide(L)'
;MSRSTSERRRILLLTEGRTTPLSAKTATGVIRYGVDRVVGLIDSTQAGQTSEALLGVGGTISVYDSLRQAPEADVLVIGIAPAGGALTTAMRSVIREALERGMDVVSGMHFFLNDDDEFLRLAKSSGATLFDLRKNNEHDIARFEAFNSGCLRLHTVGNDSCVGKMVVSIELARGLLRAGCETKFVATGQTGMLIEGDGCAVDSVVSDFIGGATERLVLAAQEYQAIVVEGQGSLANPRYSGVTMGLLHGCLPDGLVLCYEAGRTEIIGLEPMRLPPLEEVMEAFLKVANLHHPCRFIGVAINGRLLSNEAFQHEKDTVQQRLGLPAWDVMREGATGLVEEALNLGRELGKI
;
A
#
# COMPACT_ATOMS: atom_id res chain seq x y z
N MET A 1 -5.99 12.54 15.25
CA MET A 1 -6.45 12.30 16.64
C MET A 1 -6.75 10.80 16.80
N SER A 2 -6.16 10.14 17.80
CA SER A 2 -6.34 8.70 18.04
C SER A 2 -7.73 8.43 18.64
N ARG A 3 -8.60 7.72 17.94
CA ARG A 3 -9.88 7.21 18.49
C ARG A 3 -9.62 6.32 19.70
N SER A 4 -10.44 6.47 20.74
CA SER A 4 -10.35 5.64 21.95
C SER A 4 -10.55 4.15 21.59
N THR A 5 -10.03 3.23 22.40
CA THR A 5 -10.15 1.78 22.15
C THR A 5 -11.59 1.28 22.11
N SER A 6 -12.55 2.00 22.71
CA SER A 6 -13.99 1.70 22.65
C SER A 6 -14.68 2.22 21.38
N GLU A 7 -14.06 3.14 20.62
CA GLU A 7 -14.61 3.72 19.39
C GLU A 7 -14.06 3.07 18.11
N ARG A 8 -13.15 2.11 18.24
CA ARG A 8 -12.59 1.38 17.10
C ARG A 8 -13.56 0.30 16.66
N ARG A 9 -13.82 0.22 15.35
CA ARG A 9 -14.65 -0.84 14.79
C ARG A 9 -13.92 -2.16 14.93
N ARG A 10 -14.67 -3.23 15.16
CA ARG A 10 -14.18 -4.61 15.15
C ARG A 10 -14.27 -5.11 13.72
N ILE A 11 -13.15 -5.54 13.16
CA ILE A 11 -13.08 -5.98 11.77
C ILE A 11 -12.67 -7.45 11.68
N LEU A 12 -13.34 -8.18 10.78
CA LEU A 12 -12.92 -9.50 10.31
C LEU A 12 -12.30 -9.37 8.92
N LEU A 13 -11.22 -10.10 8.67
CA LEU A 13 -10.51 -10.10 7.39
C LEU A 13 -10.80 -11.39 6.64
N LEU A 14 -11.49 -11.31 5.50
CA LEU A 14 -11.74 -12.45 4.62
C LEU A 14 -10.49 -12.77 3.79
N THR A 15 -9.87 -13.92 4.04
CA THR A 15 -8.63 -14.35 3.38
C THR A 15 -8.69 -15.76 2.79
N GLU A 16 -9.91 -16.28 2.61
CA GLU A 16 -10.28 -17.63 2.12
C GLU A 16 -9.32 -18.24 1.08
N GLY A 17 -8.70 -19.38 1.45
CA GLY A 17 -7.80 -20.17 0.62
C GLY A 17 -6.48 -19.46 0.26
N ARG A 18 -6.23 -18.28 0.81
CA ARG A 18 -5.22 -17.32 0.33
C ARG A 18 -4.54 -16.58 1.48
N THR A 19 -4.57 -17.09 2.70
CA THR A 19 -3.85 -16.50 3.84
C THR A 19 -2.35 -16.75 3.75
N THR A 20 -1.67 -16.01 2.86
CA THR A 20 -0.20 -16.00 2.70
C THR A 20 0.31 -14.57 2.64
N PRO A 21 1.59 -14.29 2.97
CA PRO A 21 2.14 -12.95 2.94
C PRO A 21 2.00 -12.25 1.57
N LEU A 22 2.01 -13.01 0.48
CA LEU A 22 1.92 -12.46 -0.87
C LEU A 22 0.47 -12.17 -1.30
N SER A 23 -0.45 -13.10 -1.06
CA SER A 23 -1.84 -12.99 -1.52
C SER A 23 -2.74 -12.18 -0.57
N ALA A 24 -2.45 -12.22 0.72
CA ALA A 24 -3.21 -11.53 1.76
C ALA A 24 -2.56 -10.18 2.17
N LYS A 25 -1.90 -9.50 1.22
CA LYS A 25 -1.20 -8.23 1.49
C LYS A 25 -2.11 -7.15 2.12
N THR A 26 -3.40 -7.15 1.77
CA THR A 26 -4.38 -6.23 2.36
C THR A 26 -4.58 -6.56 3.83
N ALA A 27 -4.86 -7.83 4.16
CA ALA A 27 -4.96 -8.27 5.55
C ALA A 27 -3.69 -7.98 6.35
N THR A 28 -2.51 -8.34 5.82
CA THR A 28 -1.22 -8.07 6.47
C THR A 28 -1.03 -6.57 6.75
N GLY A 29 -1.34 -5.71 5.77
CA GLY A 29 -1.24 -4.25 5.93
C GLY A 29 -2.19 -3.71 6.99
N VAL A 30 -3.46 -4.14 6.97
CA VAL A 30 -4.48 -3.72 7.94
C VAL A 30 -4.13 -4.18 9.36
N ILE A 31 -3.69 -5.43 9.54
CA ILE A 31 -3.25 -5.94 10.85
C ILE A 31 -2.06 -5.13 11.39
N ARG A 32 -1.12 -4.77 10.50
CA ARG A 32 0.11 -4.08 10.89
C ARG A 32 -0.10 -2.60 11.19
N TYR A 33 -0.90 -1.93 10.38
CA TYR A 33 -0.94 -0.46 10.34
C TYR A 33 -2.32 0.15 10.56
N GLY A 34 -3.38 -0.64 10.44
CA GLY A 34 -4.76 -0.19 10.58
C GLY A 34 -5.08 0.32 11.99
N VAL A 35 -6.06 1.22 12.07
CA VAL A 35 -6.52 1.81 13.33
C VAL A 35 -7.64 1.02 13.99
N ASP A 36 -8.43 0.29 13.19
CA ASP A 36 -9.52 -0.55 13.67
C ASP A 36 -9.01 -1.85 14.29
N ARG A 37 -9.85 -2.49 15.13
CA ARG A 37 -9.47 -3.69 15.86
C ARG A 37 -9.75 -4.93 15.01
N VAL A 38 -8.70 -5.57 14.50
CA VAL A 38 -8.83 -6.89 13.86
C VAL A 38 -9.16 -7.94 14.92
N VAL A 39 -10.32 -8.58 14.81
CA VAL A 39 -10.78 -9.62 15.76
C VAL A 39 -10.62 -11.04 15.22
N GLY A 40 -10.28 -11.20 13.94
CA GLY A 40 -10.09 -12.51 13.33
C GLY A 40 -9.88 -12.46 11.83
N LEU A 41 -9.38 -13.56 11.27
CA LEU A 41 -9.38 -13.84 9.84
C LEU A 41 -10.41 -14.93 9.54
N ILE A 42 -11.02 -14.89 8.35
CA ILE A 42 -11.91 -15.93 7.85
C ILE A 42 -11.20 -16.66 6.70
N ASP A 43 -10.83 -17.91 6.94
CA ASP A 43 -10.24 -18.83 5.96
C ASP A 43 -10.46 -20.28 6.39
N SER A 44 -11.38 -20.98 5.71
CA SER A 44 -11.73 -22.37 6.03
C SER A 44 -10.55 -23.34 5.91
N THR A 45 -9.59 -23.01 5.06
CA THR A 45 -8.44 -23.89 4.78
C THR A 45 -7.34 -23.81 5.83
N GLN A 46 -7.39 -22.78 6.69
CA GLN A 46 -6.34 -22.48 7.68
C GLN A 46 -6.91 -22.32 9.10
N ALA A 47 -8.14 -22.77 9.33
CA ALA A 47 -8.84 -22.65 10.61
C ALA A 47 -8.02 -23.20 11.79
N GLY A 48 -8.06 -22.49 12.93
CA GLY A 48 -7.32 -22.83 14.14
C GLY A 48 -5.87 -22.33 14.19
N GLN A 49 -5.34 -21.80 13.09
CA GLN A 49 -4.04 -21.12 13.08
C GLN A 49 -4.16 -19.66 13.55
N THR A 50 -3.03 -18.98 13.66
CA THR A 50 -2.97 -17.55 13.97
C THR A 50 -2.45 -16.74 12.79
N SER A 51 -2.79 -15.45 12.75
CA SER A 51 -2.25 -14.54 11.74
C SER A 51 -0.73 -14.40 11.84
N GLU A 52 -0.14 -14.52 13.04
CA GLU A 52 1.32 -14.50 13.21
C GLU A 52 1.98 -15.67 12.49
N ALA A 53 1.45 -16.89 12.66
CA ALA A 53 2.00 -18.09 12.03
C ALA A 53 1.95 -18.03 10.50
N LEU A 54 0.88 -17.43 9.95
CA LEU A 54 0.65 -17.40 8.50
C LEU A 54 1.21 -16.16 7.80
N LEU A 55 1.18 -15.00 8.46
CA LEU A 55 1.48 -13.69 7.87
C LEU A 55 2.68 -12.99 8.53
N GLY A 56 3.21 -13.52 9.64
CA GLY A 56 4.28 -12.87 10.42
C GLY A 56 3.84 -11.55 11.06
N VAL A 57 2.55 -11.42 11.35
CA VAL A 57 1.97 -10.25 12.02
C VAL A 57 0.65 -10.58 12.70
N GLY A 58 0.34 -9.87 13.79
CA GLY A 58 -0.96 -9.92 14.47
C GLY A 58 -1.04 -10.89 15.64
N GLY A 59 0.08 -11.49 16.05
CA GLY A 59 0.16 -12.26 17.29
C GLY A 59 -0.87 -13.39 17.36
N THR A 60 -1.77 -13.30 18.33
CA THR A 60 -2.74 -14.37 18.63
C THR A 60 -4.08 -14.20 17.89
N ILE A 61 -4.20 -13.30 16.92
CA ILE A 61 -5.43 -13.17 16.12
C ILE A 61 -5.70 -14.51 15.42
N SER A 62 -6.84 -15.13 15.72
CA SER A 62 -7.19 -16.46 15.22
C SER A 62 -7.73 -16.42 13.80
N VAL A 63 -7.52 -17.52 13.09
CA VAL A 63 -8.17 -17.83 11.82
C VAL A 63 -9.36 -18.74 12.10
N TYR A 64 -10.54 -18.29 11.68
CA TYR A 64 -11.80 -18.99 11.84
C TYR A 64 -12.23 -19.64 10.53
N ASP A 65 -12.88 -20.80 10.66
CA ASP A 65 -13.44 -21.53 9.52
C ASP A 65 -14.60 -20.79 8.85
N SER A 66 -15.39 -20.05 9.64
CA SER A 66 -16.57 -19.34 9.17
C SER A 66 -16.92 -18.16 10.07
N LEU A 67 -17.78 -17.26 9.58
CA LEU A 67 -18.29 -16.13 10.35
C LEU A 67 -19.06 -16.57 11.60
N ARG A 68 -19.68 -17.75 11.62
CA ARG A 68 -20.40 -18.28 12.80
C ARG A 68 -19.48 -18.57 13.99
N GLN A 69 -18.24 -18.95 13.72
CA GLN A 69 -17.27 -19.28 14.76
C GLN A 69 -16.42 -18.07 15.16
N ALA A 70 -16.44 -17.01 14.36
CA ALA A 70 -15.71 -15.78 14.61
C ALA A 70 -16.40 -14.91 15.69
N PRO A 71 -15.64 -14.09 16.43
CA PRO A 71 -16.19 -13.09 17.32
C PRO A 71 -17.09 -12.09 16.58
N GLU A 72 -18.01 -11.49 17.33
CA GLU A 72 -18.83 -10.37 16.86
C GLU A 72 -17.95 -9.25 16.28
N ALA A 73 -18.30 -8.79 15.09
CA ALA A 73 -17.58 -7.79 14.33
C ALA A 73 -18.56 -6.83 13.62
N ASP A 74 -18.10 -5.61 13.38
CA ASP A 74 -18.90 -4.55 12.78
C ASP A 74 -18.69 -4.50 11.25
N VAL A 75 -17.51 -4.93 10.78
CA VAL A 75 -17.11 -4.85 9.37
C VAL A 75 -16.42 -6.14 8.92
N LEU A 76 -16.76 -6.60 7.72
CA LEU A 76 -16.00 -7.61 6.97
C LEU A 76 -15.16 -6.90 5.90
N VAL A 77 -13.83 -7.06 5.96
CA VAL A 77 -12.91 -6.52 4.95
C VAL A 77 -12.39 -7.66 4.09
N ILE A 78 -12.44 -7.52 2.76
CA ILE A 78 -11.82 -8.48 1.85
C ILE A 78 -10.29 -8.30 1.90
N GLY A 79 -9.63 -9.20 2.62
CA GLY A 79 -8.21 -9.14 2.98
C GLY A 79 -7.24 -9.66 1.91
N ILE A 80 -7.76 -10.13 0.78
CA ILE A 80 -6.99 -10.71 -0.32
C ILE A 80 -7.19 -9.95 -1.63
N ALA A 81 -6.22 -10.08 -2.53
CA ALA A 81 -6.30 -9.53 -3.88
C ALA A 81 -6.09 -10.67 -4.90
N PRO A 82 -7.13 -11.42 -5.28
CA PRO A 82 -7.00 -12.47 -6.28
C PRO A 82 -6.60 -11.85 -7.63
N ALA A 83 -5.63 -12.47 -8.32
CA ALA A 83 -5.28 -12.08 -9.68
C ALA A 83 -6.51 -12.22 -10.58
N GLY A 84 -6.86 -11.15 -11.32
CA GLY A 84 -8.06 -11.09 -12.15
C GLY A 84 -9.36 -10.68 -11.42
N GLY A 85 -9.32 -10.43 -10.11
CA GLY A 85 -10.44 -9.84 -9.37
C GLY A 85 -11.68 -10.73 -9.20
N ALA A 86 -11.60 -12.02 -9.53
CA ALA A 86 -12.74 -12.92 -9.47
C ALA A 86 -13.18 -13.21 -8.03
N LEU A 87 -14.46 -12.99 -7.75
CA LEU A 87 -15.12 -13.38 -6.52
C LEU A 87 -15.43 -14.89 -6.55
N THR A 88 -14.83 -15.67 -5.65
CA THR A 88 -15.08 -17.12 -5.56
C THR A 88 -16.43 -17.41 -4.90
N THR A 89 -16.99 -18.60 -5.13
CA THR A 89 -18.23 -19.05 -4.48
C THR A 89 -18.12 -19.06 -2.95
N ALA A 90 -16.97 -19.48 -2.42
CA ALA A 90 -16.71 -19.49 -0.98
C ALA A 90 -16.73 -18.06 -0.40
N MET A 91 -16.02 -17.12 -1.04
CA MET A 91 -16.04 -15.72 -0.64
C MET A 91 -17.43 -15.10 -0.74
N ARG A 92 -18.18 -15.37 -1.82
CA ARG A 92 -19.57 -14.91 -1.97
C ARG A 92 -20.43 -15.39 -0.81
N SER A 93 -20.26 -16.64 -0.38
CA SER A 93 -21.02 -17.17 0.75
C SER A 93 -20.73 -16.41 2.05
N VAL A 94 -19.47 -16.10 2.31
CA VAL A 94 -19.07 -15.33 3.50
C VAL A 94 -19.59 -13.90 3.43
N ILE A 95 -19.51 -13.24 2.28
CA ILE A 95 -20.01 -11.87 2.08
C ILE A 95 -21.52 -11.82 2.30
N ARG A 96 -22.28 -12.78 1.75
CA ARG A 96 -23.72 -12.89 1.97
C ARG A 96 -24.05 -12.96 3.46
N GLU A 97 -23.39 -13.86 4.17
CA GLU A 97 -23.62 -14.06 5.60
C GLU A 97 -23.25 -12.82 6.43
N ALA A 98 -22.19 -12.09 6.07
CA ALA A 98 -21.87 -10.82 6.71
C ALA A 98 -22.97 -9.77 6.51
N LEU A 99 -23.48 -9.63 5.28
CA LEU A 99 -24.57 -8.71 4.97
C LEU A 99 -25.86 -9.09 5.71
N GLU A 100 -26.21 -10.38 5.77
CA GLU A 100 -27.38 -10.87 6.51
C GLU A 100 -27.30 -10.55 8.02
N ARG A 101 -26.09 -10.45 8.57
CA ARG A 101 -25.83 -10.04 9.96
C ARG A 101 -25.80 -8.53 10.16
N GLY A 102 -25.97 -7.73 9.11
CA GLY A 102 -25.88 -6.27 9.17
C GLY A 102 -24.44 -5.74 9.30
N MET A 103 -23.42 -6.55 8.98
CA MET A 103 -22.04 -6.08 8.93
C MET A 103 -21.78 -5.27 7.66
N ASP A 104 -21.07 -4.16 7.78
CA ASP A 104 -20.55 -3.46 6.59
C ASP A 104 -19.54 -4.36 5.87
N VAL A 105 -19.48 -4.27 4.54
CA VAL A 105 -18.50 -5.02 3.75
C VAL A 105 -17.63 -4.06 2.95
N VAL A 106 -16.32 -4.14 3.16
CA VAL A 106 -15.32 -3.34 2.45
C VAL A 106 -14.55 -4.22 1.47
N SER A 107 -14.68 -3.91 0.19
CA SER A 107 -14.03 -4.60 -0.92
C SER A 107 -12.99 -3.71 -1.57
N GLY A 108 -11.78 -4.22 -1.66
CA GLY A 108 -10.76 -3.66 -2.53
C GLY A 108 -10.87 -4.15 -3.97
N MET A 109 -11.59 -5.22 -4.27
CA MET A 109 -11.52 -5.95 -5.55
C MET A 109 -11.89 -5.10 -6.78
N HIS A 110 -11.48 -5.55 -7.97
CA HIS A 110 -11.96 -4.99 -9.24
C HIS A 110 -13.40 -5.42 -9.57
N PHE A 111 -13.89 -6.50 -8.95
CA PHE A 111 -15.31 -6.81 -8.93
C PHE A 111 -16.01 -5.90 -7.91
N PHE A 112 -16.91 -5.05 -8.38
CA PHE A 112 -17.67 -4.14 -7.52
C PHE A 112 -18.86 -4.86 -6.89
N LEU A 113 -18.89 -4.91 -5.56
CA LEU A 113 -20.00 -5.53 -4.83
C LEU A 113 -21.30 -4.75 -5.02
N ASN A 114 -21.22 -3.43 -5.20
CA ASN A 114 -22.38 -2.60 -5.49
C ASN A 114 -22.98 -2.79 -6.89
N ASP A 115 -22.35 -3.56 -7.77
CA ASP A 115 -22.91 -3.88 -9.09
C ASP A 115 -23.61 -5.26 -9.08
N ASP A 116 -23.62 -5.94 -7.93
CA ASP A 116 -24.26 -7.23 -7.72
C ASP A 116 -25.64 -7.09 -7.06
N ASP A 117 -26.68 -7.47 -7.79
CA ASP A 117 -28.08 -7.38 -7.36
C ASP A 117 -28.40 -8.15 -6.07
N GLU A 118 -27.72 -9.28 -5.81
CA GLU A 118 -27.90 -10.05 -4.58
C GLU A 118 -27.37 -9.26 -3.38
N PHE A 119 -26.13 -8.77 -3.49
CA PHE A 119 -25.48 -8.03 -2.41
C PHE A 119 -26.17 -6.69 -2.12
N LEU A 120 -26.59 -5.95 -3.16
CA LEU A 120 -27.34 -4.71 -2.98
C LEU A 120 -28.64 -4.93 -2.21
N ARG A 121 -29.41 -5.98 -2.53
CA ARG A 121 -30.65 -6.29 -1.82
C ARG A 121 -30.40 -6.63 -0.36
N LEU A 122 -29.40 -7.45 -0.09
CA LEU A 122 -29.05 -7.87 1.26
C LEU A 122 -28.60 -6.68 2.11
N ALA A 123 -27.69 -5.86 1.59
CA ALA A 123 -27.21 -4.64 2.23
C ALA A 123 -28.37 -3.71 2.59
N LYS A 124 -29.29 -3.47 1.63
CA LYS A 124 -30.49 -2.65 1.87
C LYS A 124 -31.40 -3.23 2.93
N SER A 125 -31.59 -4.56 2.97
CA SER A 125 -32.49 -5.20 3.94
C SER A 125 -31.92 -5.23 5.36
N SER A 126 -30.60 -5.33 5.51
CA SER A 126 -29.95 -5.41 6.81
C SER A 126 -29.50 -4.06 7.36
N GLY A 127 -29.46 -3.03 6.51
CA GLY A 127 -28.91 -1.72 6.85
C GLY A 127 -27.38 -1.64 6.75
N ALA A 128 -26.72 -2.70 6.27
CA ALA A 128 -25.29 -2.72 6.02
C ALA A 128 -24.90 -1.84 4.81
N THR A 129 -23.67 -1.38 4.80
CA THR A 129 -23.08 -0.60 3.71
C THR A 129 -22.03 -1.42 2.95
N LEU A 130 -22.06 -1.32 1.61
CA LEU A 130 -21.05 -1.88 0.73
C LEU A 130 -20.06 -0.79 0.30
N PHE A 131 -18.79 -0.95 0.64
CA PHE A 131 -17.72 -0.02 0.27
C PHE A 131 -16.80 -0.65 -0.78
N ASP A 132 -16.88 -0.17 -2.03
CA ASP A 132 -15.96 -0.56 -3.11
C ASP A 132 -14.82 0.46 -3.23
N LEU A 133 -13.64 0.16 -2.67
CA LEU A 133 -12.50 1.09 -2.58
C LEU A 133 -11.92 1.50 -3.95
N ARG A 134 -12.16 0.68 -4.98
CA ARG A 134 -11.75 0.96 -6.37
C ARG A 134 -12.81 1.70 -7.18
N LYS A 135 -14.02 1.86 -6.65
CA LYS A 135 -15.06 2.64 -7.33
C LYS A 135 -14.76 4.12 -7.11
N ASN A 136 -14.30 4.78 -8.17
CA ASN A 136 -13.89 6.19 -8.15
C ASN A 136 -14.65 6.99 -9.22
N ASN A 137 -14.59 8.31 -9.09
CA ASN A 137 -15.18 9.29 -10.00
C ASN A 137 -14.12 10.28 -10.53
N GLU A 138 -12.87 9.82 -10.65
CA GLU A 138 -11.77 10.65 -11.13
C GLU A 138 -11.91 10.90 -12.64
N HIS A 139 -12.12 12.15 -13.00
CA HIS A 139 -12.32 12.59 -14.39
C HIS A 139 -11.50 13.85 -14.75
N ASP A 140 -10.69 14.33 -13.80
CA ASP A 140 -9.85 15.48 -14.00
C ASP A 140 -8.51 15.06 -14.59
N ILE A 141 -8.08 15.79 -15.62
CA ILE A 141 -6.70 15.76 -16.12
C ILE A 141 -5.80 16.59 -15.20
N ALA A 142 -4.52 16.23 -15.11
CA ALA A 142 -3.56 17.04 -14.38
C ALA A 142 -3.45 18.44 -14.99
N ARG A 143 -3.57 19.48 -14.17
CA ARG A 143 -3.46 20.89 -14.57
C ARG A 143 -2.13 21.51 -14.17
N PHE A 144 -1.38 20.84 -13.30
CA PHE A 144 -0.19 21.33 -12.63
C PHE A 144 -0.47 22.68 -11.97
N GLU A 145 -1.54 22.71 -11.17
CA GLU A 145 -1.82 23.82 -10.27
C GLU A 145 -0.60 24.08 -9.37
N ALA A 146 -0.45 25.32 -8.90
CA ALA A 146 0.74 25.73 -8.16
C ALA A 146 0.87 24.94 -6.85
N PHE A 147 1.70 23.89 -6.87
CA PHE A 147 2.08 23.14 -5.68
C PHE A 147 2.82 24.05 -4.70
N ASN A 148 2.47 23.96 -3.42
CA ASN A 148 3.17 24.65 -2.35
C ASN A 148 4.67 24.29 -2.39
N SER A 149 5.52 25.28 -2.66
CA SER A 149 6.96 25.09 -2.75
C SER A 149 7.60 24.71 -1.41
N GLY A 150 6.93 24.99 -0.29
CA GLY A 150 7.36 24.59 1.06
C GLY A 150 7.00 23.13 1.42
N CYS A 151 6.13 22.46 0.66
CA CYS A 151 5.82 21.05 0.92
C CYS A 151 6.89 20.14 0.31
N LEU A 152 7.60 19.37 1.14
CA LEU A 152 8.51 18.32 0.70
C LEU A 152 7.72 17.10 0.19
N ARG A 153 7.94 16.69 -1.05
CA ARG A 153 7.23 15.58 -1.69
C ARG A 153 8.16 14.40 -1.88
N LEU A 154 7.89 13.32 -1.16
CA LEU A 154 8.64 12.08 -1.23
C LEU A 154 7.76 11.00 -1.88
N HIS A 155 8.36 10.16 -2.72
CA HIS A 155 7.63 9.07 -3.38
C HIS A 155 8.43 7.77 -3.34
N THR A 156 7.81 6.71 -2.85
CA THR A 156 8.43 5.37 -2.95
C THR A 156 8.21 4.82 -4.35
N VAL A 157 9.27 4.31 -4.97
CA VAL A 157 9.21 3.59 -6.24
C VAL A 157 9.83 2.21 -6.06
N GLY A 158 9.81 1.36 -7.06
CA GLY A 158 10.46 0.06 -6.91
C GLY A 158 10.77 -0.62 -8.23
N ASN A 159 11.63 -1.63 -8.17
CA ASN A 159 11.96 -2.44 -9.34
C ASN A 159 10.80 -3.36 -9.76
N ASP A 160 9.85 -3.63 -8.87
CA ASP A 160 8.66 -4.43 -9.18
C ASP A 160 7.45 -4.08 -8.26
N SER A 161 6.32 -4.73 -8.52
CA SER A 161 5.16 -4.75 -7.64
C SER A 161 5.40 -5.62 -6.41
N CYS A 162 4.66 -5.36 -5.31
CA CYS A 162 4.74 -6.17 -4.08
C CYS A 162 6.16 -6.30 -3.49
N VAL A 163 6.93 -5.20 -3.48
CA VAL A 163 8.29 -5.13 -2.92
C VAL A 163 8.38 -4.31 -1.62
N GLY A 164 7.26 -3.81 -1.09
CA GLY A 164 7.23 -3.07 0.18
C GLY A 164 7.04 -1.55 0.08
N LYS A 165 6.76 -0.98 -1.10
CA LYS A 165 6.57 0.48 -1.30
C LYS A 165 5.64 1.15 -0.27
N MET A 166 4.45 0.57 -0.05
CA MET A 166 3.50 1.07 0.98
C MET A 166 4.08 1.01 2.39
N VAL A 167 4.75 -0.08 2.74
CA VAL A 167 5.39 -0.27 4.06
C VAL A 167 6.43 0.81 4.29
N VAL A 168 7.33 1.01 3.32
CA VAL A 168 8.38 2.03 3.37
C VAL A 168 7.78 3.44 3.44
N SER A 169 6.71 3.70 2.70
CA SER A 169 6.03 4.99 2.74
C SER A 169 5.46 5.31 4.12
N ILE A 170 4.79 4.34 4.75
CA ILE A 170 4.21 4.49 6.09
C ILE A 170 5.31 4.66 7.13
N GLU A 171 6.37 3.84 7.10
CA GLU A 171 7.47 3.95 8.07
C GLU A 171 8.23 5.27 7.94
N LEU A 172 8.42 5.76 6.72
CA LEU A 172 9.03 7.07 6.47
C LEU A 172 8.13 8.21 6.95
N ALA A 173 6.83 8.20 6.62
CA ALA A 173 5.90 9.24 7.05
C ALA A 173 5.78 9.29 8.59
N ARG A 174 5.58 8.13 9.23
CA ARG A 174 5.52 8.03 10.69
C ARG A 174 6.86 8.38 11.35
N GLY A 175 7.97 8.06 10.70
CA GLY A 175 9.32 8.41 11.13
C GLY A 175 9.57 9.91 11.11
N LEU A 176 9.21 10.59 10.02
CA LEU A 176 9.29 12.05 9.90
C LEU A 176 8.41 12.75 10.94
N LEU A 177 7.19 12.26 11.16
CA LEU A 177 6.31 12.78 12.20
C LEU A 177 6.93 12.63 13.60
N ARG A 178 7.53 11.47 13.91
CA ARG A 178 8.25 11.27 15.18
C ARG A 178 9.47 12.20 15.32
N ALA A 179 10.06 12.63 14.22
CA ALA A 179 11.16 13.59 14.17
C ALA A 179 10.71 15.06 14.20
N GLY A 180 9.40 15.32 14.35
CA GLY A 180 8.85 16.68 14.46
C GLY A 180 8.56 17.36 13.12
N CYS A 181 8.58 16.62 12.00
CA CYS A 181 8.14 17.12 10.70
C CYS A 181 6.69 16.70 10.45
N GLU A 182 5.76 17.66 10.44
CA GLU A 182 4.34 17.40 10.18
C GLU A 182 4.17 16.77 8.80
N THR A 183 3.87 15.46 8.78
CA THR A 183 3.96 14.64 7.56
C THR A 183 2.70 13.83 7.34
N LYS A 184 2.18 13.82 6.10
CA LYS A 184 1.04 13.00 5.68
C LYS A 184 1.50 11.85 4.78
N PHE A 185 1.06 10.63 5.10
CA PHE A 185 1.11 9.51 4.17
C PHE A 185 -0.06 9.64 3.18
N VAL A 186 0.24 9.60 1.89
CA VAL A 186 -0.76 9.74 0.82
C VAL A 186 -0.99 8.37 0.19
N ALA A 187 -2.14 7.78 0.52
CA ALA A 187 -2.54 6.46 0.05
C ALA A 187 -2.96 6.47 -1.43
N THR A 188 -2.36 5.56 -2.20
CA THR A 188 -2.61 5.41 -3.64
C THR A 188 -3.12 4.00 -4.01
N GLY A 189 -3.30 3.15 -3.01
CA GLY A 189 -3.87 1.81 -3.18
C GLY A 189 -4.90 1.48 -2.10
N GLN A 190 -5.72 0.46 -2.36
CA GLN A 190 -6.80 0.01 -1.47
C GLN A 190 -6.34 -0.22 -0.02
N THR A 191 -5.14 -0.76 0.18
CA THR A 191 -4.64 -1.08 1.52
C THR A 191 -4.23 0.18 2.26
N GLY A 192 -3.58 1.13 1.57
CA GLY A 192 -3.29 2.45 2.12
C GLY A 192 -4.59 3.18 2.50
N MET A 193 -5.62 3.11 1.66
CA MET A 193 -6.93 3.72 1.95
C MET A 193 -7.60 3.13 3.18
N LEU A 194 -7.51 1.81 3.39
CA LEU A 194 -8.01 1.15 4.60
C LEU A 194 -7.26 1.60 5.86
N ILE A 195 -5.97 1.94 5.74
CA ILE A 195 -5.12 2.37 6.85
C ILE A 195 -5.36 3.85 7.19
N GLU A 196 -5.40 4.72 6.18
CA GLU A 196 -5.52 6.17 6.35
C GLU A 196 -6.96 6.66 6.48
N GLY A 197 -7.91 5.94 5.88
CA GLY A 197 -9.31 6.37 5.77
C GLY A 197 -9.59 7.32 4.61
N ASP A 198 -8.57 7.76 3.88
CA ASP A 198 -8.64 8.57 2.66
C ASP A 198 -7.66 8.05 1.59
N GLY A 199 -7.70 8.62 0.39
CA GLY A 199 -6.80 8.27 -0.72
C GLY A 199 -7.53 7.98 -2.03
N CYS A 200 -6.83 7.32 -2.95
CA CYS A 200 -7.41 6.86 -4.22
C CYS A 200 -6.72 5.58 -4.68
N ALA A 201 -7.48 4.54 -5.07
CA ALA A 201 -6.91 3.35 -5.68
C ALA A 201 -6.58 3.62 -7.15
N VAL A 202 -5.41 4.21 -7.42
CA VAL A 202 -5.07 4.74 -8.74
C VAL A 202 -4.98 3.69 -9.85
N ASP A 203 -4.86 2.40 -9.48
CA ASP A 203 -4.89 1.28 -10.43
C ASP A 203 -6.27 1.03 -11.06
N SER A 204 -7.31 1.69 -10.54
CA SER A 204 -8.68 1.66 -11.04
C SER A 204 -9.11 2.97 -11.73
N VAL A 205 -8.20 3.94 -11.81
CA VAL A 205 -8.44 5.22 -12.49
C VAL A 205 -8.14 5.05 -13.98
N VAL A 206 -9.01 5.59 -14.83
CA VAL A 206 -8.80 5.59 -16.28
C VAL A 206 -7.51 6.32 -16.59
N SER A 207 -6.71 5.80 -17.53
CA SER A 207 -5.33 6.25 -17.77
C SER A 207 -5.17 7.77 -17.95
N ASP A 208 -6.15 8.42 -18.57
CA ASP A 208 -6.16 9.86 -18.84
C ASP A 208 -6.21 10.71 -17.55
N PHE A 209 -6.72 10.14 -16.46
CA PHE A 209 -6.99 10.84 -15.20
C PHE A 209 -6.06 10.44 -14.06
N ILE A 210 -5.11 9.52 -14.27
CA ILE A 210 -4.18 9.08 -13.19
C ILE A 210 -3.35 10.27 -12.68
N GLY A 211 -2.87 11.11 -13.60
CA GLY A 211 -2.13 12.32 -13.25
C GLY A 211 -2.97 13.29 -12.43
N GLY A 212 -4.21 13.55 -12.84
CA GLY A 212 -5.12 14.47 -12.13
C GLY A 212 -5.57 13.94 -10.77
N ALA A 213 -5.87 12.64 -10.67
CA ALA A 213 -6.15 12.00 -9.38
C ALA A 213 -4.96 12.11 -8.42
N THR A 214 -3.73 11.94 -8.93
CA THR A 214 -2.51 12.09 -8.13
C THR A 214 -2.29 13.54 -7.71
N GLU A 215 -2.44 14.49 -8.64
CA GLU A 215 -2.36 15.92 -8.36
C GLU A 215 -3.35 16.33 -7.25
N ARG A 216 -4.60 15.89 -7.35
CA ARG A 216 -5.64 16.14 -6.34
C ARG A 216 -5.22 15.65 -4.96
N LEU A 217 -4.62 14.46 -4.88
CA LEU A 217 -4.10 13.92 -3.61
C LEU A 217 -2.95 14.74 -3.04
N VAL A 218 -2.03 15.22 -3.88
CA VAL A 218 -0.94 16.11 -3.46
C VAL A 218 -1.49 17.45 -2.98
N LEU A 219 -2.39 18.08 -3.73
CA LEU A 219 -3.00 19.36 -3.36
C LEU A 219 -3.76 19.29 -2.04
N ALA A 220 -4.44 18.17 -1.78
CA ALA A 220 -5.16 17.96 -0.51
C ALA A 220 -4.22 17.81 0.71
N ALA A 221 -2.95 17.47 0.48
CA ALA A 221 -1.96 17.22 1.54
C ALA A 221 -0.81 18.24 1.57
N GLN A 222 -0.81 19.27 0.72
CA GLN A 222 0.31 20.21 0.57
C GLN A 222 0.47 21.24 1.72
N GLU A 223 -0.47 21.26 2.67
CA GLU A 223 -0.39 22.08 3.89
C GLU A 223 0.46 21.41 4.98
N TYR A 224 0.83 20.15 4.80
CA TYR A 224 1.83 19.47 5.63
C TYR A 224 3.24 19.92 5.21
N GLN A 225 4.20 19.84 6.14
CA GLN A 225 5.60 20.12 5.83
C GLN A 225 6.17 19.10 4.85
N ALA A 226 5.73 17.84 4.95
CA ALA A 226 6.08 16.80 4.01
C ALA A 226 4.90 15.88 3.67
N ILE A 227 4.96 15.28 2.49
CA ILE A 227 4.08 14.18 2.10
C ILE A 227 4.91 13.00 1.61
N VAL A 228 4.44 11.79 1.91
CA VAL A 228 5.02 10.55 1.39
C VAL A 228 3.96 9.83 0.59
N VAL A 229 4.11 9.87 -0.73
CA VAL A 229 3.17 9.27 -1.69
C VAL A 229 3.48 7.79 -1.87
N GLU A 230 2.48 6.95 -1.58
CA GLU A 230 2.54 5.51 -1.77
C GLU A 230 2.84 5.17 -3.23
N GLY A 231 3.84 4.31 -3.45
CA GLY A 231 4.17 3.81 -4.79
C GLY A 231 3.28 2.64 -5.24
N GLN A 232 2.77 2.70 -6.47
CA GLN A 232 2.13 1.58 -7.15
C GLN A 232 2.97 1.10 -8.33
N GLY A 233 2.84 -0.18 -8.69
CA GLY A 233 3.47 -0.75 -9.89
C GLY A 233 5.01 -0.67 -9.90
N SER A 234 5.57 -0.66 -11.11
CA SER A 234 6.98 -0.35 -11.41
C SER A 234 7.07 0.05 -12.88
N LEU A 235 7.96 0.98 -13.23
CA LEU A 235 8.29 1.25 -14.64
C LEU A 235 8.88 0.01 -15.35
N ALA A 236 9.50 -0.89 -14.59
CA ALA A 236 10.05 -2.14 -15.09
C ALA A 236 9.02 -3.27 -15.23
N ASN A 237 7.80 -3.10 -14.69
CA ASN A 237 6.72 -4.09 -14.81
C ASN A 237 5.74 -3.65 -15.91
N PRO A 238 5.71 -4.33 -17.08
CA PRO A 238 4.94 -3.86 -18.23
C PRO A 238 3.42 -3.90 -18.04
N ARG A 239 2.90 -4.61 -17.02
CA ARG A 239 1.46 -4.58 -16.71
C ARG A 239 1.02 -3.32 -15.98
N TYR A 240 1.92 -2.71 -15.20
CA TYR A 240 1.58 -1.66 -14.23
C TYR A 240 2.42 -0.38 -14.40
N SER A 241 3.26 -0.31 -15.43
CA SER A 241 4.11 0.84 -15.72
C SER A 241 3.31 2.11 -15.98
N GLY A 242 2.16 2.02 -16.65
CA GLY A 242 1.27 3.17 -16.90
C GLY A 242 0.80 3.85 -15.61
N VAL A 243 0.41 3.07 -14.59
CA VAL A 243 0.02 3.60 -13.27
C VAL A 243 1.21 4.28 -12.59
N THR A 244 2.38 3.65 -12.67
CA THR A 244 3.62 4.16 -12.05
C THR A 244 4.01 5.51 -12.66
N MET A 245 3.96 5.62 -13.99
CA MET A 245 4.29 6.84 -14.71
C MET A 245 3.30 7.96 -14.41
N GLY A 246 1.99 7.67 -14.39
CA GLY A 246 0.97 8.66 -14.05
C GLY A 246 1.11 9.20 -12.63
N LEU A 247 1.41 8.33 -11.65
CA LEU A 247 1.74 8.75 -10.28
C LEU A 247 2.98 9.65 -10.24
N LEU A 248 4.06 9.25 -10.93
CA LEU A 248 5.32 9.98 -10.90
C LEU A 248 5.15 11.40 -11.45
N HIS A 249 4.43 11.55 -12.56
CA HIS A 249 4.17 12.85 -13.17
C HIS A 249 3.16 13.69 -12.39
N GLY A 250 2.07 13.11 -11.89
CA GLY A 250 1.11 13.86 -11.08
C GLY A 250 1.66 14.28 -9.70
N CYS A 251 2.65 13.54 -9.17
CA CYS A 251 3.25 13.83 -7.87
C CYS A 251 4.33 14.93 -7.94
N LEU A 252 5.10 15.00 -9.03
CA LEU A 252 6.32 15.83 -9.14
C LEU A 252 7.21 15.73 -7.88
N PRO A 253 7.68 14.53 -7.49
CA PRO A 253 8.37 14.33 -6.23
C PRO A 253 9.75 14.99 -6.22
N ASP A 254 10.15 15.52 -5.06
CA ASP A 254 11.50 16.04 -4.84
C ASP A 254 12.50 14.90 -4.58
N GLY A 255 12.04 13.86 -3.87
CA GLY A 255 12.86 12.72 -3.46
C GLY A 255 12.20 11.37 -3.74
N LEU A 256 12.98 10.42 -4.24
CA LEU A 256 12.57 9.03 -4.45
C LEU A 256 13.25 8.07 -3.48
N VAL A 257 12.52 7.04 -3.07
CA VAL A 257 13.08 5.88 -2.36
C VAL A 257 12.90 4.64 -3.22
N LEU A 258 13.99 3.98 -3.61
CA LEU A 258 13.94 2.77 -4.41
C LEU A 258 13.65 1.55 -3.51
N CYS A 259 12.55 0.86 -3.74
CA CYS A 259 12.21 -0.37 -3.03
C CYS A 259 12.47 -1.61 -3.90
N TYR A 260 13.04 -2.67 -3.33
CA TYR A 260 13.14 -3.98 -4.00
C TYR A 260 13.11 -5.14 -3.00
N GLU A 261 12.74 -6.34 -3.45
CA GLU A 261 12.86 -7.57 -2.66
C GLU A 261 14.17 -8.29 -3.01
N ALA A 262 15.02 -8.50 -2.01
CA ALA A 262 16.32 -9.13 -2.21
C ALA A 262 16.16 -10.58 -2.68
N GLY A 263 16.95 -10.96 -3.68
CA GLY A 263 16.91 -12.29 -4.29
C GLY A 263 15.82 -12.49 -5.36
N ARG A 264 14.91 -11.52 -5.59
CA ARG A 264 13.94 -11.62 -6.69
C ARG A 264 14.62 -11.34 -8.03
N THR A 265 14.45 -12.25 -8.99
CA THR A 265 15.09 -12.18 -10.32
C THR A 265 14.11 -12.05 -11.49
N GLU A 266 12.82 -12.27 -11.24
CA GLU A 266 11.76 -12.28 -12.25
C GLU A 266 10.61 -11.35 -11.82
N ILE A 267 9.92 -10.79 -12.81
CA ILE A 267 8.80 -9.89 -12.61
C ILE A 267 7.60 -10.70 -12.13
N ILE A 268 7.02 -10.28 -11.00
CA ILE A 268 5.91 -11.01 -10.39
C ILE A 268 4.72 -11.18 -11.34
N GLY A 269 4.33 -12.44 -11.55
CA GLY A 269 3.20 -12.84 -12.39
C GLY A 269 3.49 -12.82 -13.90
N LEU A 270 4.73 -12.54 -14.30
CA LEU A 270 5.21 -12.58 -15.69
C LEU A 270 6.40 -13.54 -15.85
N GLU A 271 6.56 -14.48 -14.93
CA GLU A 271 7.63 -15.48 -14.99
C GLU A 271 7.59 -16.22 -16.34
N PRO A 272 8.74 -16.41 -17.03
CA PRO A 272 10.12 -16.18 -16.58
C PRO A 272 10.74 -14.82 -16.97
N MET A 273 9.94 -13.76 -17.18
CA MET A 273 10.46 -12.44 -17.55
C MET A 273 11.37 -11.86 -16.45
N ARG A 274 12.64 -11.58 -16.77
CA ARG A 274 13.65 -11.10 -15.81
C ARG A 274 13.43 -9.65 -15.41
N LEU A 275 13.77 -9.35 -14.16
CA LEU A 275 13.90 -7.97 -13.68
C LEU A 275 15.16 -7.33 -14.29
N PRO A 276 15.09 -6.08 -14.77
CA PRO A 276 16.27 -5.32 -15.13
C PRO A 276 17.18 -5.06 -13.90
N PRO A 277 18.47 -4.77 -14.12
CA PRO A 277 19.36 -4.27 -13.07
C PRO A 277 18.79 -3.02 -12.38
N LEU A 278 19.06 -2.87 -11.08
CA LEU A 278 18.53 -1.75 -10.28
C LEU A 278 18.99 -0.38 -10.82
N GLU A 279 20.19 -0.31 -11.38
CA GLU A 279 20.77 0.88 -11.99
C GLU A 279 19.93 1.35 -13.19
N GLU A 280 19.55 0.42 -14.07
CA GLU A 280 18.70 0.72 -15.23
C GLU A 280 17.31 1.17 -14.77
N VAL A 281 16.77 0.53 -13.72
CA VAL A 281 15.50 0.94 -13.11
C VAL A 281 15.60 2.37 -12.56
N MET A 282 16.65 2.67 -11.79
CA MET A 282 16.87 4.02 -11.24
C MET A 282 17.04 5.06 -12.34
N GLU A 283 17.82 4.76 -13.37
CA GLU A 283 18.04 5.65 -14.50
C GLU A 283 16.70 5.94 -15.22
N ALA A 284 15.87 4.93 -15.43
CA ALA A 284 14.54 5.10 -16.01
C ALA A 284 13.65 6.02 -15.15
N PHE A 285 13.60 5.80 -13.83
CA PHE A 285 12.85 6.67 -12.92
C PHE A 285 13.35 8.11 -12.95
N LEU A 286 14.66 8.34 -12.87
CA LEU A 286 15.23 9.69 -12.91
C LEU A 286 14.95 10.39 -14.23
N LYS A 287 15.11 9.69 -15.37
CA LYS A 287 14.80 10.25 -16.69
C LYS A 287 13.36 10.69 -16.80
N VAL A 288 12.41 9.89 -16.31
CA VAL A 288 10.98 10.20 -16.38
C VAL A 288 10.58 11.29 -15.39
N ALA A 289 11.07 11.23 -14.15
CA ALA A 289 10.76 12.21 -13.09
C ALA A 289 11.30 13.61 -13.44
N ASN A 290 12.54 13.68 -13.93
CA ASN A 290 13.23 14.95 -14.20
C ASN A 290 12.80 15.63 -15.51
N LEU A 291 11.83 15.08 -16.25
CA LEU A 291 11.27 15.77 -17.43
C LEU A 291 10.66 17.14 -17.07
N HIS A 292 10.06 17.25 -15.88
CA HIS A 292 9.32 18.44 -15.48
C HIS A 292 9.67 18.98 -14.08
N HIS A 293 10.35 18.21 -13.23
CA HIS A 293 10.70 18.64 -11.88
C HIS A 293 12.02 18.02 -11.40
N PRO A 294 12.98 18.80 -10.84
CA PRO A 294 14.20 18.25 -10.27
C PRO A 294 13.92 17.20 -9.18
N CYS A 295 14.43 16.00 -9.39
CA CYS A 295 14.13 14.84 -8.57
C CYS A 295 15.38 13.96 -8.42
N ARG A 296 15.64 13.45 -7.21
CA ARG A 296 16.76 12.53 -6.95
C ARG A 296 16.35 11.39 -6.02
N PHE A 297 17.11 10.30 -6.05
CA PHE A 297 17.00 9.26 -5.03
C PHE A 297 17.65 9.71 -3.72
N ILE A 298 17.01 9.42 -2.60
CA ILE A 298 17.55 9.68 -1.24
C ILE A 298 18.00 8.40 -0.54
N GLY A 299 17.65 7.23 -1.06
CA GLY A 299 18.04 5.97 -0.46
C GLY A 299 17.33 4.77 -1.07
N VAL A 300 17.72 3.60 -0.59
CA VAL A 300 17.22 2.30 -1.03
C VAL A 300 16.58 1.56 0.14
N ALA A 301 15.36 1.08 -0.06
CA ALA A 301 14.65 0.24 0.89
C ALA A 301 14.69 -1.23 0.43
N ILE A 302 15.45 -2.04 1.16
CA ILE A 302 15.64 -3.46 0.90
C ILE A 302 14.54 -4.22 1.65
N ASN A 303 13.66 -4.90 0.95
CA ASN A 303 12.84 -5.94 1.55
C ASN A 303 13.69 -7.21 1.68
N GLY A 304 14.32 -7.34 2.85
CA GLY A 304 15.19 -8.46 3.22
C GLY A 304 14.46 -9.57 3.96
N ARG A 305 13.11 -9.66 3.89
CA ARG A 305 12.31 -10.58 4.73
C ARG A 305 12.68 -12.07 4.59
N LEU A 306 13.27 -12.46 3.46
CA LEU A 306 13.68 -13.84 3.16
C LEU A 306 15.16 -14.09 3.48
N LEU A 307 15.91 -13.06 3.88
CA LEU A 307 17.33 -13.15 4.18
C LEU A 307 17.59 -13.38 5.66
N SER A 308 18.65 -14.15 5.96
CA SER A 308 19.24 -14.17 7.30
C SER A 308 19.85 -12.79 7.64
N ASN A 309 20.21 -12.58 8.91
CA ASN A 309 20.91 -11.35 9.31
C ASN A 309 22.23 -11.14 8.53
N GLU A 310 23.02 -12.20 8.36
CA GLU A 310 24.29 -12.15 7.64
C GLU A 310 24.09 -11.86 6.14
N ALA A 311 23.17 -12.58 5.49
CA ALA A 311 22.87 -12.37 4.08
C ALA A 311 22.31 -10.96 3.82
N PHE A 312 21.51 -10.43 4.76
CA PHE A 312 21.03 -9.07 4.68
C PHE A 312 22.15 -8.03 4.77
N GLN A 313 23.09 -8.17 5.72
CA GLN A 313 24.22 -7.23 5.82
C GLN A 313 25.08 -7.26 4.55
N HIS A 314 25.34 -8.44 3.99
CA HIS A 314 26.06 -8.57 2.73
C HIS A 314 25.34 -7.91 1.55
N GLU A 315 24.02 -8.13 1.42
CA GLU A 315 23.20 -7.49 0.39
C GLU A 315 23.19 -5.97 0.54
N LYS A 316 23.07 -5.48 1.79
CA LYS A 316 23.11 -4.06 2.12
C LYS A 316 24.44 -3.42 1.71
N ASP A 317 25.58 -4.02 2.08
CA ASP A 317 26.90 -3.50 1.70
C ASP A 317 27.07 -3.48 0.18
N THR A 318 26.65 -4.56 -0.48
CA THR A 318 26.73 -4.71 -1.93
C THR A 318 25.90 -3.65 -2.64
N VAL A 319 24.65 -3.44 -2.25
CA VAL A 319 23.78 -2.47 -2.92
C VAL A 319 24.21 -1.03 -2.65
N GLN A 320 24.72 -0.72 -1.45
CA GLN A 320 25.25 0.61 -1.14
C GLN A 320 26.48 0.93 -2.00
N GLN A 321 27.42 -0.01 -2.12
CA GLN A 321 28.59 0.16 -2.97
C GLN A 321 28.20 0.32 -4.45
N ARG A 322 27.25 -0.50 -4.91
CA ARG A 322 26.82 -0.57 -6.30
C ARG A 322 26.03 0.66 -6.75
N LEU A 323 25.13 1.16 -5.89
CA LEU A 323 24.24 2.27 -6.23
C LEU A 323 24.71 3.62 -5.71
N GLY A 324 25.71 3.65 -4.82
CA GLY A 324 26.20 4.89 -4.21
C GLY A 324 25.16 5.59 -3.33
N LEU A 325 24.18 4.85 -2.81
CA LEU A 325 23.10 5.34 -1.98
C LEU A 325 23.05 4.57 -0.66
N PRO A 326 22.66 5.20 0.45
CA PRO A 326 22.44 4.48 1.69
C PRO A 326 21.23 3.55 1.57
N ALA A 327 21.27 2.42 2.27
CA ALA A 327 20.25 1.39 2.17
C ALA A 327 19.82 0.84 3.53
N TRP A 328 18.54 0.52 3.67
CA TRP A 328 17.98 -0.02 4.90
C TRP A 328 16.88 -1.04 4.63
N ASP A 329 16.72 -2.00 5.53
CA ASP A 329 15.46 -2.73 5.67
C ASP A 329 14.66 -2.05 6.79
N VAL A 330 13.64 -1.27 6.40
CA VAL A 330 12.85 -0.46 7.36
C VAL A 330 12.10 -1.30 8.38
N MET A 331 11.85 -2.59 8.09
CA MET A 331 11.17 -3.50 9.00
C MET A 331 12.16 -4.15 9.99
N ARG A 332 13.40 -4.36 9.56
CA ARG A 332 14.45 -4.99 10.38
C ARG A 332 15.23 -3.97 11.22
N GLU A 333 15.58 -2.84 10.63
CA GLU A 333 16.48 -1.83 11.21
C GLU A 333 15.73 -0.56 11.66
N GLY A 334 14.46 -0.42 11.30
CA GLY A 334 13.70 0.83 11.44
C GLY A 334 14.02 1.84 10.33
N ALA A 335 13.28 2.95 10.30
CA ALA A 335 13.38 3.95 9.24
C ALA A 335 14.25 5.18 9.60
N THR A 336 14.94 5.20 10.74
CA THR A 336 15.65 6.39 11.24
C THR A 336 16.63 6.98 10.23
N GLY A 337 17.50 6.16 9.62
CA GLY A 337 18.45 6.65 8.63
C GLY A 337 17.78 7.21 7.36
N LEU A 338 16.71 6.56 6.90
CA LEU A 338 15.94 7.06 5.75
C LEU A 338 15.22 8.38 6.07
N VAL A 339 14.75 8.55 7.30
CA VAL A 339 14.15 9.79 7.80
C VAL A 339 15.19 10.91 7.81
N GLU A 340 16.42 10.64 8.24
CA GLU A 340 17.51 11.62 8.22
C GLU A 340 17.82 12.10 6.79
N GLU A 341 17.88 11.20 5.80
CA GLU A 341 18.07 11.57 4.40
C GLU A 341 16.92 12.41 3.84
N ALA A 342 15.68 12.09 4.20
CA ALA A 342 14.53 12.90 3.84
C ALA A 342 14.59 14.30 4.46
N LEU A 343 15.00 14.42 5.72
CA LEU A 343 15.17 15.70 6.39
C LEU A 343 16.35 16.51 5.80
N ASN A 344 17.43 15.84 5.40
CA ASN A 344 18.55 16.48 4.70
C ASN A 344 18.10 17.07 3.37
N LEU A 345 17.39 16.28 2.55
CA LEU A 345 16.82 16.76 1.29
C LEU A 345 15.92 17.99 1.50
N GLY A 346 15.02 17.93 2.49
CA GLY A 346 14.13 19.04 2.76
C GLY A 346 14.87 20.32 3.18
N ARG A 347 15.93 20.22 4.00
CA ARG A 347 16.79 21.36 4.37
C ARG A 347 17.54 21.93 3.17
N GLU A 348 18.11 21.07 2.33
CA GLU A 348 18.81 21.49 1.10
C GLU A 348 17.90 22.25 0.14
N LEU A 349 16.62 21.87 0.07
CA LEU A 349 15.60 22.51 -0.75
C LEU A 349 14.91 23.70 -0.07
N GLY A 350 15.21 23.98 1.21
CA GLY A 350 14.57 25.04 1.99
C GLY A 350 13.08 24.82 2.26
N LYS A 351 12.64 23.55 2.36
CA LYS A 351 11.23 23.16 2.56
C LYS A 351 10.86 22.87 4.02
N ILE A 352 11.83 22.58 4.88
CA ILE A 352 11.65 22.22 6.29
C ILE A 352 12.70 22.85 7.20
#